data_AF-A0A435TUA7-F1
#
_entry.id   AF-A0A435TUA7-F1
#
_cell.length_a   1.000
_cell.length_b   1.000
_cell.length_c   1.000
_cell.angle_alpha   90.00
_cell.angle_beta   90.00
_cell.angle_gamma   90.00
#
_symmetry.space_group_name_H-M   'P 1'
#
loop_
_entity.id
_entity.type
_entity.pdbx_description
1 polymer ?
#
loop_
_entity_poly.entity_id
_entity_poly.type
_entity_poly.pdbx_seq_one_letter_code
_entity_poly.pdbx_strand_id
1 'polypeptide(L)'
;MNLFRNVVFIAAIAGLVAGVVLACVQAYATVPLILKAEVYEQAGGGHHHDHAAPAAANSNAMSAAAPAPAEATAAAEDEGWAPADGFERFAFSVLANIVTGIGFGLILV
;
A
#
# COMPACT_ATOMS: atom_id res chain seq x y z
N MET A 1 -36.14 -13.38 4.32
CA MET A 1 -35.67 -11.99 4.56
C MET A 1 -34.93 -11.83 5.89
N ASN A 2 -35.35 -12.49 6.99
CA ASN A 2 -34.66 -12.38 8.29
C ASN A 2 -33.27 -13.01 8.31
N LEU A 3 -33.08 -14.18 7.68
CA LEU A 3 -31.78 -14.87 7.67
C LEU A 3 -30.69 -14.05 7.00
N PHE A 4 -30.92 -13.56 5.78
CA PHE A 4 -29.98 -12.72 5.03
C PHE A 4 -29.59 -11.46 5.82
N ARG A 5 -30.58 -10.77 6.41
CA ARG A 5 -30.34 -9.60 7.24
C ARG A 5 -29.46 -9.93 8.46
N ASN A 6 -29.73 -11.05 9.12
CA ASN A 6 -28.95 -11.48 10.29
C ASN A 6 -27.51 -11.83 9.90
N VAL A 7 -27.31 -12.54 8.79
CA VAL A 7 -25.98 -12.87 8.25
C VAL A 7 -25.17 -11.60 8.01
N VAL A 8 -25.73 -10.63 7.29
CA VAL A 8 -25.03 -9.36 6.99
C VAL A 8 -24.69 -8.58 8.27
N PHE A 9 -25.60 -8.51 9.25
CA PHE A 9 -25.33 -7.80 10.50
C PHE A 9 -24.27 -8.49 11.36
N ILE A 10 -24.30 -9.83 11.45
CA ILE A 10 -23.31 -10.60 12.20
C ILE A 10 -21.93 -10.44 11.54
N ALA A 11 -21.86 -10.58 10.22
CA ALA A 11 -20.65 -10.36 9.45
C ALA A 11 -20.09 -8.95 9.63
N ALA A 12 -20.93 -7.92 9.58
CA ALA A 12 -20.51 -6.53 9.77
C ALA A 12 -19.95 -6.27 11.18
N ILE A 13 -20.60 -6.78 12.22
CA ILE A 13 -20.14 -6.61 13.61
C ILE A 13 -18.85 -7.40 13.84
N ALA A 14 -18.81 -8.67 13.43
CA ALA A 14 -17.62 -9.50 13.58
C ALA A 14 -16.42 -8.91 12.83
N GLY A 15 -16.65 -8.47 11.59
CA GLY A 15 -15.63 -7.83 10.76
C GLY A 15 -15.15 -6.48 11.30
N LEU A 16 -16.05 -5.66 11.86
CA LEU A 16 -15.67 -4.42 12.54
C LEU A 16 -14.78 -4.69 13.75
N VAL A 17 -15.16 -5.64 14.61
CA VAL A 17 -14.36 -6.00 15.78
C VAL A 17 -12.98 -6.53 15.36
N ALA A 18 -12.94 -7.44 14.39
CA ALA A 18 -11.70 -7.97 13.85
C ALA A 18 -10.81 -6.86 13.25
N GLY A 19 -11.38 -5.94 12.47
CA GLY A 19 -10.67 -4.82 11.87
C GLY A 19 -10.09 -3.85 12.89
N VAL A 20 -10.82 -3.54 13.96
CA VAL A 20 -10.32 -2.70 15.06
C VAL A 20 -9.16 -3.38 15.79
N VAL A 21 -9.31 -4.68 16.13
CA VAL A 21 -8.25 -5.45 16.77
C VAL A 21 -6.98 -5.48 15.90
N LEU A 22 -7.14 -5.74 14.60
CA LEU A 22 -6.03 -5.73 13.65
C LEU A 22 -5.35 -4.36 13.58
N ALA A 23 -6.12 -3.28 13.55
CA ALA A 23 -5.58 -1.92 13.56
C ALA A 23 -4.76 -1.62 14.82
N CYS A 24 -5.22 -2.06 16.00
CA CYS A 24 -4.44 -1.94 17.23
C CYS A 24 -3.12 -2.71 17.16
N VAL A 25 -3.14 -3.96 16.68
CA VAL A 25 -1.91 -4.76 16.49
C VAL A 25 -0.97 -4.07 15.51
N GLN A 26 -1.48 -3.58 14.39
CA GLN A 26 -0.69 -2.88 13.37
C GLN A 26 -0.05 -1.60 13.92
N ALA A 27 -0.77 -0.85 14.78
CA ALA A 27 -0.26 0.38 15.40
C ALA A 27 0.98 0.15 16.28
N TYR A 28 1.06 -0.98 16.98
CA TYR A 28 2.18 -1.30 17.87
C TYR A 28 3.25 -2.21 17.25
N ALA A 29 2.95 -2.90 16.14
CA ALA A 29 3.88 -3.82 15.48
C ALA A 29 4.34 -3.30 14.12
N THR A 30 3.44 -3.13 13.16
CA THR A 30 3.81 -2.83 11.76
C THR A 30 4.21 -1.38 11.56
N VAL A 31 3.47 -0.42 12.15
CA VAL A 31 3.77 1.02 12.01
C VAL A 31 5.19 1.39 12.46
N PRO A 32 5.71 0.94 13.63
CA PRO A 32 7.08 1.29 14.01
C PRO A 32 8.14 0.66 13.10
N LEU A 33 7.86 -0.49 12.48
CA LEU A 33 8.77 -1.10 11.50
C LEU A 33 8.84 -0.28 10.22
N ILE A 34 7.69 0.23 9.73
CA ILE A 34 7.62 1.11 8.56
C ILE A 34 8.43 2.39 8.81
N LEU A 35 8.18 3.09 9.92
CA LEU A 35 8.93 4.31 10.27
C LEU A 35 10.43 4.07 10.38
N LYS A 36 10.83 2.89 10.87
CA LYS A 36 12.24 2.54 10.96
C LYS A 36 12.84 2.24 9.59
N ALA A 37 12.08 1.66 8.66
CA ALA A 37 12.50 1.43 7.28
C ALA A 37 12.69 2.75 6.51
N GLU A 38 11.75 3.69 6.64
CA GLU A 38 11.82 5.02 6.00
C GLU A 38 13.13 5.75 6.36
N VAL A 39 13.60 5.67 7.61
CA VAL A 39 14.87 6.26 8.05
C VAL A 39 16.07 5.67 7.27
N TYR A 40 16.05 4.38 6.94
CA TYR A 40 17.13 3.75 6.18
C TYR A 40 17.06 4.08 4.69
N GLU A 41 15.86 4.17 4.12
CA GLU A 41 15.65 4.56 2.72
C GLU A 41 16.05 6.02 2.48
N GLN A 42 15.67 6.91 3.40
CA GLN A 42 16.03 8.32 3.35
C GLN A 42 17.54 8.55 3.55
N ALA A 43 18.19 7.76 4.41
CA ALA A 43 19.64 7.82 4.60
C ALA A 43 20.45 7.20 3.44
N GLY A 44 19.86 6.26 2.71
CA GLY A 44 20.47 5.54 1.58
C GLY A 44 20.37 6.25 0.23
N GLY A 45 19.74 7.42 0.16
CA GLY A 45 19.61 8.17 -1.09
C GLY A 45 18.59 7.59 -2.07
N GLY A 46 17.44 7.10 -1.58
CA GLY A 46 16.26 6.77 -2.39
C GLY A 46 16.55 5.77 -3.51
N HIS A 47 16.46 4.46 -3.22
CA HIS A 47 16.45 3.47 -4.29
C HIS A 47 15.15 3.60 -5.08
N HIS A 48 15.17 4.41 -6.15
CA HIS A 48 14.10 4.51 -7.13
C HIS A 48 13.97 3.15 -7.84
N HIS A 49 12.81 2.52 -7.66
CA HIS A 49 12.41 1.39 -8.49
C HIS A 49 11.85 1.93 -9.80
N ASP A 50 12.74 2.07 -10.77
CA ASP A 50 12.45 2.42 -12.16
C ASP A 50 11.49 1.37 -12.75
N HIS A 51 10.20 1.64 -12.74
CA HIS A 51 9.17 0.85 -13.40
C HIS A 51 8.73 1.52 -14.70
N ALA A 52 9.70 1.86 -15.54
CA ALA A 52 9.46 2.05 -16.96
C ALA A 52 9.01 0.72 -17.58
N ALA A 53 7.68 0.52 -17.68
CA ALA A 53 7.13 -0.52 -18.54
C ALA A 53 7.51 -0.18 -19.99
N PRO A 54 8.26 -1.04 -20.72
CA PRO A 54 8.46 -0.81 -22.14
C PRO A 54 7.11 -1.09 -22.81
N ALA A 55 6.51 -0.03 -23.37
CA ALA A 55 5.47 -0.17 -24.35
C ALA A 55 5.99 -1.11 -25.45
N ALA A 56 5.20 -2.14 -25.75
CA ALA A 56 5.52 -3.14 -26.74
C ALA A 56 5.96 -2.50 -28.07
N ALA A 57 7.23 -2.66 -28.41
CA ALA A 57 7.74 -2.39 -29.75
C ALA A 57 8.69 -3.53 -30.14
N ASN A 58 8.14 -4.42 -30.96
CA ASN A 58 8.80 -5.40 -31.79
C ASN A 58 10.10 -4.86 -32.43
N SER A 59 11.28 -5.39 -32.10
CA SER A 59 12.40 -5.63 -33.05
C SER A 59 13.66 -6.19 -32.37
N ASN A 60 14.24 -7.22 -33.00
CA ASN A 60 15.57 -7.73 -32.76
C ASN A 60 16.63 -6.62 -32.87
N ALA A 61 17.58 -6.53 -31.91
CA ALA A 61 19.01 -6.40 -32.20
C ALA A 61 19.83 -6.33 -30.92
N MET A 62 20.80 -7.24 -30.82
CA MET A 62 21.98 -7.15 -29.96
C MET A 62 22.79 -5.91 -30.34
N SER A 63 23.03 -4.97 -29.42
CA SER A 63 24.19 -4.07 -29.52
C SER A 63 24.52 -3.43 -28.18
N ALA A 64 25.75 -3.67 -27.74
CA ALA A 64 26.39 -2.98 -26.63
C ALA A 64 26.78 -1.56 -27.06
N ALA A 65 26.22 -0.54 -26.41
CA ALA A 65 26.75 0.81 -26.43
C ALA A 65 26.34 1.53 -25.14
N ALA A 66 27.34 1.94 -24.36
CA ALA A 66 27.16 2.76 -23.16
C ALA A 66 26.60 4.14 -23.55
N PRO A 67 25.61 4.70 -22.82
CA PRO A 67 25.21 6.08 -23.01
C PRO A 67 26.12 7.03 -22.21
N ALA A 68 26.59 8.06 -22.89
CA ALA A 68 27.23 9.26 -22.33
C ALA A 68 26.24 10.04 -21.43
N PRO A 69 26.71 10.97 -20.57
CA PRO A 69 25.87 11.59 -19.55
C PRO A 69 24.92 12.57 -20.23
N ALA A 70 23.67 12.15 -20.40
CA ALA A 70 22.58 13.07 -20.64
C ALA A 70 22.27 13.76 -19.31
N GLU A 71 22.39 15.09 -19.28
CA GLU A 71 21.75 15.93 -18.27
C GLU A 71 20.23 15.72 -18.36
N ALA A 72 19.76 14.65 -17.73
CA ALA A 72 18.37 14.46 -17.43
C ALA A 72 18.08 15.40 -16.26
N THR A 73 17.47 16.54 -16.56
CA THR A 73 16.61 17.22 -15.59
C THR A 73 15.74 16.14 -14.94
N ALA A 74 15.97 15.87 -13.66
CA ALA A 74 15.15 14.95 -12.89
C ALA A 74 13.70 15.44 -12.99
N ALA A 75 12.93 14.84 -13.90
CA ALA A 75 11.50 14.90 -13.82
C ALA A 75 11.18 14.28 -12.47
N ALA A 76 10.64 15.08 -11.55
CA ALA A 76 10.11 14.55 -10.31
C ALA A 76 9.15 13.42 -10.70
N GLU A 77 9.57 12.18 -10.45
CA GLU A 77 8.69 11.03 -10.57
C GLU A 77 7.53 11.33 -9.64
N ASP A 78 6.33 11.41 -10.20
CA ASP A 78 5.13 11.81 -9.47
C ASP A 78 4.87 10.71 -8.44
N GLU A 79 5.34 10.93 -7.20
CA GLU A 79 5.14 9.99 -6.11
C GLU A 79 3.65 9.70 -6.02
N GLY A 80 3.27 8.45 -6.34
CA GLY A 80 1.88 8.03 -6.31
C GLY A 80 1.26 8.37 -4.95
N TRP A 81 0.00 8.80 -4.96
CA TRP A 81 -0.67 9.29 -3.75
C TRP A 81 -0.45 8.37 -2.54
N ALA A 82 0.04 8.95 -1.45
CA ALA A 82 0.13 8.33 -0.14
C ALA A 82 -0.54 9.22 0.91
N PRO A 83 -1.17 8.66 1.94
CA PRO A 83 -1.70 9.44 3.04
C PRO A 83 -0.56 10.11 3.82
N ALA A 84 -0.75 11.36 4.25
CA ALA A 84 0.26 12.07 5.02
C ALA A 84 0.51 11.39 6.38
N ASP A 85 1.70 11.64 6.95
CA ASP A 85 2.10 11.09 8.23
C ASP A 85 1.20 11.53 9.40
N GLY A 86 1.25 10.73 10.47
CA GLY A 86 0.50 10.99 11.69
C GLY A 86 -0.96 10.55 11.55
N PHE A 87 -1.89 11.51 11.63
CA PHE A 87 -3.32 11.21 11.77
C PHE A 87 -3.94 10.64 10.49
N GLU A 88 -3.56 11.16 9.31
CA GLU A 88 -4.15 10.74 8.04
C GLU A 88 -3.81 9.27 7.75
N ARG A 89 -2.53 8.90 7.82
CA ARG A 89 -2.07 7.51 7.72
C ARG A 89 -2.74 6.58 8.73
N PHE A 90 -2.90 7.02 9.98
CA PHE A 90 -3.60 6.23 10.99
C PHE A 90 -5.08 6.01 10.63
N ALA A 91 -5.80 7.07 10.27
CA ALA A 91 -7.22 7.01 9.95
C ALA A 91 -7.49 6.11 8.73
N PHE A 92 -6.71 6.25 7.66
CA PHE A 92 -6.84 5.40 6.48
C PHE A 92 -6.47 3.95 6.77
N SER A 93 -5.45 3.69 7.61
CA SER A 93 -5.10 2.32 8.00
C SER A 93 -6.22 1.65 8.80
N VAL A 94 -6.80 2.36 9.77
CA VAL A 94 -7.95 1.86 10.56
C VAL A 94 -9.14 1.59 9.64
N LEU A 95 -9.46 2.53 8.75
CA LEU A 95 -10.57 2.38 7.81
C LEU A 95 -10.36 1.18 6.88
N ALA A 96 -9.16 1.03 6.32
CA ALA A 96 -8.80 -0.09 5.45
C ALA A 96 -8.93 -1.44 6.19
N ASN A 97 -8.49 -1.51 7.45
CA ASN A 97 -8.63 -2.72 8.26
C ASN A 97 -10.10 -3.05 8.58
N ILE A 98 -10.94 -2.04 8.85
CA ILE A 98 -12.38 -2.24 9.09
C ILE A 98 -13.06 -2.76 7.82
N VAL A 99 -12.84 -2.11 6.67
CA VAL A 99 -13.44 -2.53 5.40
C VAL A 99 -13.01 -3.95 5.04
N THR A 100 -11.71 -4.25 5.16
CA THR A 100 -11.16 -5.59 4.94
C THR A 100 -11.78 -6.61 5.91
N GLY A 101 -11.86 -6.27 7.20
CA GLY A 101 -12.44 -7.14 8.22
C GLY A 101 -13.91 -7.47 7.95
N ILE A 102 -14.71 -6.49 7.54
CA ILE A 102 -16.11 -6.69 7.12
C ILE A 102 -16.17 -7.59 5.87
N GLY A 103 -15.30 -7.36 4.88
CA GLY A 103 -15.20 -8.20 3.68
C GLY A 103 -14.95 -9.66 4.02
N PHE A 104 -13.98 -9.94 4.90
CA PHE A 104 -13.73 -11.30 5.38
C PHE A 104 -14.89 -11.85 6.21
N GLY A 105 -15.51 -11.03 7.07
CA GLY A 105 -16.71 -11.42 7.82
C GLY A 105 -17.84 -11.90 6.91
N LEU A 106 -18.06 -11.22 5.78
CA LEU A 106 -19.08 -11.61 4.80
C LEU A 106 -18.76 -12.90 4.05
N ILE A 107 -17.48 -13.28 3.92
CA ILE A 107 -17.07 -14.54 3.31
C ILE A 107 -17.24 -15.72 4.29
N LEU A 108 -17.07 -15.46 5.59
CA LEU A 108 -17.01 -16.51 6.62
C LEU A 108 -18.36 -16.88 7.25
N VAL A 109 -19.35 -15.97 7.24
CA VAL A 109 -20.69 -16.18 7.82
C VAL A 109 -21.65 -16.77 6.81
#